data_AF-A0A9D8WP54-F1
#
_entry.id   AF-A0A9D8WP54-F1
#
_cell.length_a   1.000
_cell.length_b   1.000
_cell.length_c   1.000
_cell.angle_alpha   90.00
_cell.angle_beta   90.00
_cell.angle_gamma   90.00
#
_symmetry.space_group_name_H-M   'P 1'
#
loop_
_entity.id
_entity.type
_entity.pdbx_description
1 polymer ?
#
loop_
_entity_poly.entity_id
_entity_poly.type
_entity_poly.pdbx_seq_one_letter_code
_entity_poly.pdbx_strand_id
1 'polypeptide(L)'
;MTIEELLEKYPEGTAEGFAGYCDELTAWQMIVDVATQVQSPQGEDWRAPMEISPSCIAINGNGFVLVPLQDCHDDAFVAPELIGGKTTATEKSAVWSLAATVFRMVMGCNIMNGRGGKAQKATSKLPFMRSEMPEMSRLVQQCLDYDASKRPTLA
;
A
#
# COMPACT_ATOMS: atom_id res chain seq x y z
N MET A 1 18.38 -1.67 -2.99
CA MET A 1 18.67 -0.42 -3.73
C MET A 1 18.89 0.70 -2.72
N THR A 2 19.91 1.55 -2.89
CA THR A 2 20.10 2.78 -2.09
C THR A 2 19.21 3.92 -2.60
N ILE A 3 19.12 5.03 -1.87
CA ILE A 3 18.37 6.22 -2.31
C ILE A 3 19.02 6.83 -3.56
N GLU A 4 20.35 6.85 -3.65
CA GLU A 4 21.07 7.37 -4.82
C GLU A 4 20.79 6.54 -6.08
N GLU A 5 20.86 5.21 -5.96
CA GLU A 5 20.51 4.28 -7.05
C GLU A 5 19.04 4.44 -7.47
N LEU A 6 18.15 4.71 -6.51
CA LEU A 6 16.74 4.98 -6.80
C LEU A 6 16.59 6.26 -7.61
N LEU A 7 17.21 7.35 -7.20
CA LEU A 7 17.06 8.65 -7.87
C LEU A 7 17.75 8.69 -9.24
N GLU A 8 18.83 7.92 -9.44
CA GLU A 8 19.43 7.74 -10.77
C GLU A 8 18.46 7.03 -11.73
N LYS A 9 17.71 6.05 -11.23
CA LYS A 9 16.78 5.24 -12.02
C LYS A 9 15.38 5.85 -12.15
N TYR A 10 14.94 6.58 -11.13
CA TYR A 10 13.62 7.16 -10.96
C TYR A 10 13.79 8.60 -10.45
N PRO A 11 14.11 9.55 -11.34
CA PRO A 11 14.41 10.94 -10.95
C PRO A 11 13.23 11.67 -10.30
N GLU A 12 12.00 11.20 -10.54
CA GLU A 12 10.77 11.67 -9.90
C GLU A 12 10.66 11.26 -8.41
N GLY A 13 11.49 10.31 -7.96
CA GLY A 13 11.51 9.80 -6.60
C GLY A 13 10.39 8.81 -6.30
N THR A 14 9.99 8.77 -5.03
CA THR A 14 8.96 7.84 -4.52
C THR A 14 7.61 8.50 -4.37
N ALA A 15 6.57 7.69 -4.23
CA ALA A 15 5.21 8.15 -4.06
C ALA A 15 5.01 8.95 -2.78
N GLU A 16 5.83 8.76 -1.74
CA GLU A 16 5.75 9.53 -0.50
C GLU A 16 5.83 11.05 -0.75
N GLY A 17 6.59 11.49 -1.74
CA GLY A 17 6.78 12.91 -2.06
C GLY A 17 5.50 13.67 -2.44
N PHE A 18 4.42 12.96 -2.79
CA PHE A 18 3.14 13.56 -3.17
C PHE A 18 1.94 13.04 -2.36
N ALA A 19 2.18 12.41 -1.20
CA ALA A 19 1.09 11.95 -0.33
C ALA A 19 0.13 13.10 0.06
N GLY A 20 -1.17 12.88 -0.08
CA GLY A 20 -2.23 13.88 0.11
C GLY A 20 -2.61 14.68 -1.13
N TYR A 21 -1.82 14.58 -2.20
CA TYR A 21 -2.08 15.25 -3.49
C TYR A 21 -2.53 14.28 -4.59
N CYS A 22 -2.69 12.98 -4.27
CA CYS A 22 -3.16 11.99 -5.23
C CYS A 22 -4.66 12.16 -5.52
N ASP A 23 -5.01 12.33 -6.79
CA ASP A 23 -6.40 12.29 -7.24
C ASP A 23 -6.90 10.85 -7.44
N GLU A 24 -8.20 10.69 -7.68
CA GLU A 24 -8.83 9.37 -7.82
C GLU A 24 -8.28 8.59 -9.02
N LEU A 25 -8.03 9.25 -10.16
CA LEU A 25 -7.50 8.58 -11.35
C LEU A 25 -6.09 8.03 -11.11
N THR A 26 -5.23 8.84 -10.49
CA THR A 26 -3.86 8.48 -10.13
C THR A 26 -3.85 7.33 -9.12
N ALA A 27 -4.75 7.36 -8.14
CA ALA A 27 -4.90 6.28 -7.17
C ALA A 27 -5.38 4.97 -7.82
N TRP A 28 -6.29 5.03 -8.80
CA TRP A 28 -6.67 3.84 -9.59
C TRP A 28 -5.50 3.27 -10.38
N GLN A 29 -4.72 4.14 -11.04
CA GLN A 29 -3.53 3.71 -11.78
C GLN A 29 -2.52 3.03 -10.84
N MET A 30 -2.28 3.60 -9.66
CA MET A 30 -1.41 3.02 -8.64
C MET A 30 -1.88 1.63 -8.21
N ILE A 31 -3.18 1.45 -7.96
CA ILE A 31 -3.74 0.14 -7.61
C ILE A 31 -3.42 -0.89 -8.70
N VAL A 32 -3.68 -0.56 -9.96
CA VAL A 32 -3.48 -1.47 -11.10
C VAL A 32 -2.00 -1.81 -11.29
N ASP A 33 -1.14 -0.80 -11.32
CA ASP A 33 0.29 -0.97 -11.56
C ASP A 33 0.94 -1.81 -10.46
N VAL A 34 0.65 -1.50 -9.20
CA VAL A 34 1.23 -2.18 -8.06
C VAL A 34 0.67 -3.60 -7.93
N ALA A 35 -0.65 -3.79 -8.08
CA ALA A 35 -1.25 -5.13 -8.03
C ALA A 35 -0.65 -6.07 -9.09
N THR A 36 -0.45 -5.56 -10.32
CA THR A 36 0.16 -6.34 -11.41
C THR A 36 1.59 -6.79 -11.06
N GLN A 37 2.38 -5.92 -10.45
CA GLN A 37 3.76 -6.23 -10.04
C GLN A 37 3.82 -7.23 -8.88
N VAL A 38 2.86 -7.15 -7.95
CA VAL A 38 2.68 -8.13 -6.85
C VAL A 38 2.25 -9.52 -7.38
N GLN A 39 1.75 -9.61 -8.60
CA GLN A 39 1.40 -10.91 -9.20
C GLN A 39 2.49 -11.47 -10.12
N SER A 40 3.46 -10.65 -10.49
CA SER A 40 4.50 -11.01 -11.46
C SER A 40 5.45 -12.10 -10.91
N PRO A 41 5.93 -13.04 -11.75
CA PRO A 41 6.96 -14.02 -11.38
C PRO A 41 8.30 -13.39 -10.98
N GLN A 42 8.65 -12.21 -11.53
CA GLN A 42 9.82 -11.44 -11.06
C GLN A 42 9.60 -10.83 -9.67
N GLY A 43 8.40 -11.02 -9.11
CA GLY A 43 8.01 -10.57 -7.80
C GLY A 43 8.52 -11.39 -6.62
N GLU A 44 9.32 -12.43 -6.87
CA GLU A 44 9.85 -13.28 -5.81
C GLU A 44 10.74 -12.51 -4.82
N ASP A 45 11.36 -11.40 -5.23
CA ASP A 45 12.18 -10.55 -4.36
C ASP A 45 11.38 -9.58 -3.45
N TRP A 46 10.12 -9.24 -3.76
CA TRP A 46 9.30 -8.35 -2.89
C TRP A 46 8.45 -9.12 -1.86
N ARG A 47 8.45 -10.46 -1.90
CA ARG A 47 7.60 -11.32 -1.06
C ARG A 47 7.94 -11.33 0.44
N ALA A 48 8.96 -10.61 0.89
CA ALA A 48 9.29 -10.49 2.31
C ALA A 48 9.50 -9.01 2.73
N PRO A 49 8.65 -8.43 3.61
CA PRO A 49 7.40 -8.92 4.19
C PRO A 49 6.18 -8.12 3.68
N MET A 50 5.81 -8.25 2.39
CA MET A 50 4.59 -7.73 1.72
C MET A 50 3.99 -6.45 2.31
N GLU A 51 4.86 -5.52 2.64
CA GLU A 51 4.51 -4.19 3.06
C GLU A 51 4.66 -3.30 1.84
N ILE A 52 3.58 -2.62 1.52
CA ILE A 52 3.52 -1.67 0.42
C ILE A 52 3.26 -0.34 1.10
N SER A 53 4.32 0.46 1.27
CA SER A 53 4.27 1.85 1.72
C SER A 53 4.55 2.77 0.52
N PRO A 54 4.19 4.07 0.58
CA PRO A 54 4.51 5.01 -0.51
C PRO A 54 6.01 5.11 -0.79
N SER A 55 6.86 4.88 0.22
CA SER A 55 8.31 4.84 0.07
C SER A 55 8.80 3.67 -0.76
N CYS A 56 8.09 2.52 -0.77
CA CYS A 56 8.42 1.38 -1.62
C CYS A 56 7.93 1.52 -3.08
N ILE A 57 7.30 2.65 -3.46
CA ILE A 57 6.73 2.87 -4.79
C ILE A 57 7.49 4.03 -5.46
N ALA A 58 8.21 3.75 -6.53
CA ALA A 58 8.82 4.76 -7.40
C ALA A 58 7.85 5.19 -8.51
N ILE A 59 8.06 6.40 -9.03
CA ILE A 59 7.34 6.94 -10.19
C ILE A 59 8.27 6.86 -11.39
N ASN A 60 7.79 6.39 -12.54
CA ASN A 60 8.64 6.20 -13.73
C ASN A 60 8.07 6.80 -15.03
N GLY A 61 7.49 8.00 -14.98
CA GLY A 61 6.91 8.70 -16.14
C GLY A 61 5.70 8.01 -16.82
N ASN A 62 5.56 6.69 -16.66
CA ASN A 62 4.53 5.84 -17.25
C ASN A 62 3.58 5.27 -16.18
N GLY A 63 3.93 5.38 -14.90
CA GLY A 63 3.12 4.86 -13.80
C GLY A 63 3.92 4.66 -12.53
N PHE A 64 3.52 3.63 -11.78
CA PHE A 64 4.06 3.30 -10.46
C PHE A 64 4.82 1.99 -10.48
N VAL A 65 5.98 1.94 -9.81
CA VAL A 65 6.85 0.77 -9.79
C VAL A 65 7.22 0.40 -8.37
N LEU A 66 7.04 -0.86 -8.00
CA LEU A 66 7.56 -1.38 -6.74
C LEU A 66 9.08 -1.49 -6.79
N VAL A 67 9.73 -0.94 -5.77
CA VAL A 67 11.19 -0.94 -5.64
C VAL A 67 11.63 -1.68 -4.37
N PRO A 68 12.63 -2.60 -4.45
CA PRO A 68 13.16 -3.31 -3.30
C PRO A 68 14.16 -2.42 -2.54
N LEU A 69 13.63 -1.40 -1.88
CA LEU A 69 14.40 -0.53 -0.99
C LEU A 69 14.62 -1.26 0.34
N GLN A 70 15.87 -1.25 0.83
CA GLN A 70 16.25 -1.95 2.06
C GLN A 70 15.57 -1.37 3.31
N ASP A 71 15.14 -0.10 3.26
CA ASP A 71 14.60 0.65 4.39
C ASP A 71 13.14 1.10 4.21
N CYS A 72 12.36 0.44 3.34
CA CYS A 72 10.98 0.87 3.10
C CYS A 72 9.95 0.35 4.11
N HIS A 73 10.42 -0.26 5.21
CA HIS A 73 9.60 -0.75 6.31
C HIS A 73 9.00 0.38 7.15
N ASP A 74 7.70 0.36 7.30
CA ASP A 74 6.88 1.29 8.07
C ASP A 74 5.67 0.55 8.67
N ASP A 75 5.66 0.47 10.00
CA ASP A 75 4.61 -0.12 10.83
C ASP A 75 3.19 0.40 10.52
N ALA A 76 3.06 1.61 9.94
CA ALA A 76 1.78 2.18 9.55
C ALA A 76 1.11 1.40 8.41
N PHE A 77 1.88 0.66 7.61
CA PHE A 77 1.43 -0.11 6.46
C PHE A 77 1.46 -1.62 6.68
N VAL A 78 1.80 -2.09 7.87
CA VAL A 78 1.79 -3.52 8.21
C VAL A 78 0.36 -3.99 8.53
N ALA A 79 -0.06 -5.08 7.87
CA ALA A 79 -1.38 -5.68 8.06
C ALA A 79 -1.57 -6.30 9.46
N PRO A 80 -2.81 -6.34 10.00
CA PRO A 80 -3.09 -6.77 11.37
C PRO A 80 -2.57 -8.16 11.72
N GLU A 81 -2.67 -9.11 10.79
CA GLU A 81 -2.24 -10.50 11.00
C GLU A 81 -0.72 -10.67 11.08
N LEU A 82 0.06 -9.70 10.59
CA LEU A 82 1.53 -9.74 10.62
C LEU A 82 2.11 -9.15 11.90
N ILE A 83 1.28 -8.47 12.71
CA ILE A 83 1.71 -7.85 13.96
C ILE A 83 2.20 -8.91 14.94
N GLY A 84 3.47 -8.77 15.36
CA GLY A 84 4.12 -9.71 16.28
C GLY A 84 4.83 -10.89 15.61
N GLY A 85 4.92 -10.90 14.27
CA GLY A 85 5.86 -11.75 13.52
C GLY A 85 5.57 -13.26 13.55
N LYS A 86 4.34 -13.66 13.91
CA LYS A 86 3.96 -15.09 14.03
C LYS A 86 3.38 -15.68 12.75
N THR A 87 3.06 -14.85 11.78
CA THR A 87 2.35 -15.23 10.57
C THR A 87 3.15 -14.82 9.35
N THR A 88 3.25 -15.72 8.37
CA THR A 88 3.88 -15.43 7.09
C THR A 88 2.99 -14.49 6.28
N ALA A 89 3.61 -13.48 5.67
CA ALA A 89 2.92 -12.58 4.75
C ALA A 89 2.24 -13.36 3.60
N THR A 90 1.05 -12.91 3.21
CA THR A 90 0.28 -13.49 2.10
C THR A 90 -0.17 -12.39 1.14
N GLU A 91 -0.65 -12.76 -0.05
CA GLU A 91 -1.28 -11.80 -0.99
C GLU A 91 -2.32 -10.91 -0.29
N LYS A 92 -3.08 -11.46 0.67
CA LYS A 92 -4.07 -10.70 1.43
C LYS A 92 -3.46 -9.64 2.33
N SER A 93 -2.24 -9.84 2.80
CA SER A 93 -1.48 -8.83 3.54
C SER A 93 -1.05 -7.69 2.61
N ALA A 94 -0.61 -8.00 1.38
CA ALA A 94 -0.30 -7.00 0.35
C ALA A 94 -1.53 -6.16 -0.04
N VAL A 95 -2.70 -6.79 -0.19
CA VAL A 95 -3.98 -6.10 -0.44
C VAL A 95 -4.27 -5.05 0.63
N TRP A 96 -4.05 -5.40 1.90
CA TRP A 96 -4.27 -4.50 3.02
C TRP A 96 -3.26 -3.34 2.98
N SER A 97 -1.97 -3.63 2.79
CA SER A 97 -0.93 -2.59 2.75
C SER A 97 -1.11 -1.63 1.58
N LEU A 98 -1.46 -2.14 0.40
CA LEU A 98 -1.75 -1.31 -0.77
C LEU A 98 -2.93 -0.38 -0.51
N ALA A 99 -3.99 -0.87 0.14
CA ALA A 99 -5.13 -0.02 0.48
C ALA A 99 -4.79 1.05 1.53
N ALA A 100 -3.94 0.72 2.51
CA ALA A 100 -3.42 1.69 3.47
C ALA A 100 -2.57 2.78 2.77
N THR A 101 -1.76 2.37 1.79
CA THR A 101 -0.98 3.28 0.92
C THR A 101 -1.88 4.18 0.10
N VAL A 102 -2.86 3.63 -0.62
CA VAL A 102 -3.81 4.43 -1.42
C VAL A 102 -4.55 5.44 -0.53
N PHE A 103 -4.99 5.01 0.66
CA PHE A 103 -5.61 5.92 1.62
C PHE A 103 -4.69 7.08 1.98
N ARG A 104 -3.43 6.80 2.35
CA ARG A 104 -2.42 7.81 2.65
C ARG A 104 -2.18 8.75 1.47
N MET A 105 -2.08 8.20 0.27
CA MET A 105 -1.83 8.96 -0.95
C MET A 105 -2.96 9.95 -1.26
N VAL A 106 -4.22 9.55 -1.05
CA VAL A 106 -5.38 10.41 -1.35
C VAL A 106 -5.74 11.36 -0.20
N MET A 107 -5.62 10.88 1.05
CA MET A 107 -6.09 11.62 2.23
C MET A 107 -4.99 12.43 2.91
N GLY A 108 -3.72 12.14 2.64
CA GLY A 108 -2.59 12.84 3.25
C GLY A 108 -2.42 12.52 4.73
N CYS A 109 -3.02 11.43 5.22
CA CYS A 109 -2.86 10.95 6.58
C CYS A 109 -2.88 9.41 6.63
N ASN A 110 -2.23 8.83 7.64
CA ASN A 110 -2.20 7.38 7.80
C ASN A 110 -3.51 6.87 8.40
N ILE A 111 -3.92 5.68 8.01
CA ILE A 111 -5.00 4.96 8.69
C ILE A 111 -4.64 4.75 10.17
N MET A 112 -5.67 4.76 11.03
CA MET A 112 -5.52 4.51 12.47
C MET A 112 -4.44 5.38 13.14
N ASN A 113 -4.28 6.63 12.67
CA ASN A 113 -3.26 7.58 13.14
C ASN A 113 -1.82 7.03 13.07
N GLY A 114 -1.48 6.31 12.01
CA GLY A 114 -0.13 5.78 11.78
C GLY A 114 0.18 4.51 12.58
N ARG A 115 -0.81 3.92 13.24
CA ARG A 115 -0.63 2.65 13.97
C ARG A 115 -0.93 1.42 13.13
N GLY A 116 -1.33 1.59 11.87
CA GLY A 116 -1.59 0.52 10.92
C GLY A 116 -2.44 -0.61 11.50
N GLY A 117 -2.06 -1.85 11.17
CA GLY A 117 -2.74 -3.06 11.65
C GLY A 117 -2.65 -3.25 13.16
N LYS A 118 -1.64 -2.69 13.83
CA LYS A 118 -1.45 -2.80 15.30
C LYS A 118 -2.61 -2.20 16.10
N ALA A 119 -3.29 -1.18 15.57
CA ALA A 119 -4.45 -0.57 16.20
C ALA A 119 -5.79 -1.14 15.69
N GLN A 120 -5.78 -1.97 14.65
CA GLN A 120 -6.99 -2.51 14.07
C GLN A 120 -7.49 -3.72 14.85
N LYS A 121 -8.80 -3.79 15.03
CA LYS A 121 -9.55 -4.90 15.62
C LYS A 121 -10.71 -5.24 14.69
N ALA A 122 -11.32 -6.40 14.87
CA ALA A 122 -12.51 -6.80 14.11
C ALA A 122 -13.69 -5.80 14.23
N THR A 123 -13.73 -4.99 15.30
CA THR A 123 -14.76 -3.96 15.53
C THR A 123 -14.30 -2.54 15.20
N SER A 124 -13.07 -2.37 14.69
CA SER A 124 -12.56 -1.05 14.34
C SER A 124 -13.37 -0.45 13.20
N LYS A 125 -13.80 0.80 13.37
CA LYS A 125 -14.38 1.58 12.27
C LYS A 125 -13.26 1.96 11.30
N LEU A 126 -13.44 1.62 10.03
CA LEU A 126 -12.54 2.04 8.97
C LEU A 126 -12.88 3.48 8.54
N PRO A 127 -11.88 4.29 8.19
CA PRO A 127 -12.13 5.64 7.71
C PRO A 127 -12.83 5.60 6.34
N PHE A 128 -13.77 6.51 6.14
CA PHE A 128 -14.27 6.85 4.81
C PHE A 128 -13.28 7.81 4.14
N MET A 129 -13.12 7.66 2.83
CA MET A 129 -12.40 8.65 2.02
C MET A 129 -13.33 9.84 1.72
N ARG A 130 -12.98 10.65 0.72
CA ARG A 130 -13.78 11.80 0.26
C ARG A 130 -15.15 11.33 -0.22
N SER A 131 -16.19 12.10 0.06
CA SER A 131 -17.58 11.80 -0.33
C SER A 131 -17.77 11.67 -1.85
N GLU A 132 -16.91 12.35 -2.60
CA GLU A 132 -16.90 12.40 -4.05
C GLU A 132 -16.28 11.14 -4.69
N MET A 133 -15.65 10.27 -3.90
CA MET A 133 -14.95 9.05 -4.36
C MET A 133 -15.58 7.78 -3.74
N PRO A 134 -16.91 7.55 -3.90
CA PRO A 134 -17.61 6.50 -3.16
C PRO A 134 -17.15 5.07 -3.53
N GLU A 135 -16.78 4.86 -4.80
CA GLU A 135 -16.34 3.55 -5.30
C GLU A 135 -14.95 3.20 -4.77
N MET A 136 -14.00 4.14 -4.87
CA MET A 136 -12.67 3.99 -4.28
C MET A 136 -12.74 3.81 -2.77
N SER A 137 -13.55 4.62 -2.08
CA SER A 137 -13.74 4.48 -0.63
C SER A 137 -14.27 3.09 -0.26
N ARG A 138 -15.18 2.52 -1.07
CA ARG A 138 -15.72 1.18 -0.82
C ARG A 138 -14.66 0.11 -1.02
N LEU A 139 -13.90 0.17 -2.12
CA LEU A 139 -12.83 -0.78 -2.39
C LEU A 139 -11.76 -0.72 -1.31
N VAL A 140 -11.27 0.46 -0.96
CA VAL A 140 -10.27 0.64 0.11
C VAL A 140 -10.76 0.05 1.43
N GLN A 141 -12.04 0.24 1.79
CA GLN A 141 -12.60 -0.40 2.98
C GLN A 141 -12.66 -1.93 2.90
N GLN A 142 -13.02 -2.49 1.75
CA GLN A 142 -13.02 -3.94 1.54
C GLN A 142 -11.61 -4.54 1.65
N CYS A 143 -10.60 -3.86 1.10
CA CYS A 143 -9.21 -4.26 1.19
C CYS A 143 -8.66 -4.15 2.63
N LEU A 144 -9.15 -3.19 3.40
CA LEU A 144 -8.76 -2.97 4.79
C LEU A 144 -9.52 -3.85 5.80
N ASP A 145 -10.25 -4.89 5.38
CA ASP A 145 -10.92 -5.79 6.32
C ASP A 145 -9.91 -6.42 7.31
N TYR A 146 -10.28 -6.50 8.58
CA TYR A 146 -9.46 -7.12 9.61
C TYR A 146 -9.24 -8.61 9.32
N ASP A 147 -10.28 -9.30 8.85
CA ASP A 147 -10.23 -10.69 8.45
C ASP A 147 -9.66 -10.81 7.03
N ALA A 148 -8.42 -11.30 6.93
CA ALA A 148 -7.71 -11.46 5.66
C ALA A 148 -8.47 -12.30 4.62
N SER A 149 -9.34 -13.22 5.05
CA SER A 149 -10.13 -14.05 4.15
C SER A 149 -11.25 -13.30 3.42
N LYS A 150 -11.66 -12.14 3.95
CA LYS A 150 -12.72 -11.30 3.38
C LYS A 150 -12.22 -10.25 2.40
N ARG A 151 -10.90 -10.00 2.39
CA ARG A 151 -10.28 -9.05 1.46
C ARG A 151 -10.37 -9.59 0.03
N PRO A 152 -10.48 -8.73 -0.99
CA PRO A 152 -10.44 -9.15 -2.40
C PRO A 152 -9.08 -9.76 -2.77
N THR A 153 -8.99 -10.37 -3.94
CA THR A 153 -7.73 -10.77 -4.58
C THR A 153 -7.16 -9.61 -5.38
N LEU A 154 -5.86 -9.67 -5.70
CA LEU A 154 -5.21 -8.72 -6.62
C LEU A 154 -5.52 -9.04 -8.09
N ALA A 155 -6.15 -10.18 -8.37
CA ALA A 155 -6.64 -10.63 -9.68
C ALA A 155 -8.12 -10.28 -9.87
#